data_AF-A0A3D6BGR9-F1
#
_entry.id   AF-A0A3D6BGR9-F1
#
_cell.length_a   1.000
_cell.length_b   1.000
_cell.length_c   1.000
_cell.angle_alpha   90.00
_cell.angle_beta   90.00
_cell.angle_gamma   90.00
#
_symmetry.space_group_name_H-M   'P 1'
#
loop_
_entity.id
_entity.type
_entity.pdbx_description
1 polymer ?
#
loop_
_entity_poly.entity_id
_entity_poly.type
_entity_poly.pdbx_seq_one_letter_code
_entity_poly.pdbx_strand_id
1 'polypeptide(L)'
;MDEKVKLEWGRKLTGDLLKKWPKDENGEPIEPVFLTHCKCLDISDEMIVNLLEAYGIPCIRLYPNDGDFGRLILGTSGTGVEIYVPKTMYEDAVNLSEGSAEYDEEL
;
A
#
# COMPACT_ATOMS: atom_id res chain seq x y z
N MET A 1 -4.49 5.80 -18.50
CA MET A 1 -4.00 4.61 -17.76
C MET A 1 -4.85 4.32 -16.51
N ASP A 2 -5.79 5.20 -16.20
CA ASP A 2 -6.42 5.38 -14.89
C ASP A 2 -7.56 4.40 -14.62
N GLU A 3 -8.22 3.91 -15.68
CA GLU A 3 -9.33 2.97 -15.57
C GLU A 3 -8.87 1.56 -15.19
N LYS A 4 -7.73 1.10 -15.72
CA LYS A 4 -7.13 -0.18 -15.34
C LYS A 4 -6.69 -0.16 -13.87
N VAL A 5 -6.07 0.94 -13.44
CA VAL A 5 -5.69 1.15 -12.03
C VAL A 5 -6.93 1.17 -11.13
N LYS A 6 -8.01 1.87 -11.54
CA LYS A 6 -9.31 1.85 -10.85
C LYS A 6 -9.91 0.45 -10.67
N LEU A 7 -9.87 -0.36 -11.72
CA LEU A 7 -10.36 -1.74 -11.66
C LEU A 7 -9.49 -2.62 -10.76
N GLU A 8 -8.16 -2.40 -10.75
CA GLU A 8 -7.23 -3.22 -9.96
C GLU A 8 -7.34 -2.93 -8.47
N TRP A 9 -7.39 -1.66 -8.05
CA TRP A 9 -7.59 -1.35 -6.65
C TRP A 9 -9.02 -1.62 -6.19
N GLY A 10 -10.03 -1.44 -7.04
CA GLY A 10 -11.43 -1.79 -6.70
C GLY A 10 -11.62 -3.28 -6.40
N ARG A 11 -10.85 -4.17 -7.05
CA ARG A 11 -10.81 -5.61 -6.74
C ARG A 11 -10.08 -5.93 -5.44
N LYS A 12 -9.08 -5.13 -5.08
CA LYS A 12 -8.30 -5.31 -3.84
C LYS A 12 -9.00 -4.66 -2.63
N LEU A 13 -9.82 -3.65 -2.85
CA LEU A 13 -10.62 -2.97 -1.84
C LEU A 13 -11.86 -3.79 -1.47
N THR A 14 -11.66 -4.87 -0.74
CA THR A 14 -12.72 -5.83 -0.38
C THR A 14 -12.73 -6.14 1.12
N GLY A 15 -13.85 -6.71 1.59
CA GLY A 15 -13.98 -7.24 2.94
C GLY A 15 -13.76 -6.19 4.04
N ASP A 16 -12.77 -6.44 4.89
CA ASP A 16 -12.44 -5.58 6.03
C ASP A 16 -11.77 -4.26 5.62
N LEU A 17 -10.94 -4.30 4.56
CA LEU A 17 -10.26 -3.12 4.05
C LEU A 17 -11.25 -2.08 3.55
N LEU A 18 -12.30 -2.50 2.83
CA LEU A 18 -13.37 -1.60 2.37
C LEU A 18 -14.14 -0.93 3.52
N LYS A 19 -14.24 -1.58 4.69
CA LYS A 19 -14.90 -1.01 5.87
C LYS A 19 -14.03 0.04 6.54
N LYS A 20 -12.72 -0.18 6.57
CA LYS A 20 -11.72 0.74 7.14
C LYS A 20 -11.38 1.90 6.20
N TRP A 21 -11.59 1.72 4.90
CA TRP A 21 -11.27 2.74 3.90
C TRP A 21 -12.13 4.00 4.10
N PRO A 22 -11.53 5.19 4.16
CA PRO A 22 -12.29 6.42 4.30
C PRO A 22 -13.12 6.69 3.05
N LYS A 23 -14.27 7.35 3.27
CA LYS A 23 -15.26 7.64 2.24
C LYS A 23 -15.48 9.15 2.14
N ASP A 24 -15.81 9.62 0.95
CA ASP A 24 -16.15 11.01 0.70
C ASP A 24 -17.59 11.33 1.17
N GLU A 25 -18.03 12.58 0.95
CA GLU A 25 -19.37 13.08 1.27
C GLU A 25 -20.50 12.28 0.61
N ASN A 26 -20.24 11.65 -0.54
CA ASN A 26 -21.20 10.79 -1.25
C ASN A 26 -21.19 9.33 -0.75
N GLY A 27 -20.32 9.01 0.22
CA GLY A 27 -20.14 7.66 0.73
C GLY A 27 -19.32 6.76 -0.19
N GLU A 28 -18.68 7.32 -1.22
CA GLU A 28 -17.79 6.59 -2.12
C GLU A 28 -16.39 6.46 -1.50
N PRO A 29 -15.68 5.33 -1.68
CA PRO A 29 -14.34 5.17 -1.17
C PRO A 29 -13.40 6.21 -1.81
N ILE A 30 -12.61 6.88 -0.96
CA ILE A 30 -11.64 7.90 -1.40
C ILE A 30 -10.62 7.28 -2.35
N GLU A 31 -10.22 8.03 -3.38
CA GLU A 31 -9.26 7.56 -4.37
C GLU A 31 -7.93 7.14 -3.70
N PRO A 32 -7.38 5.96 -4.05
CA PRO A 32 -6.04 5.59 -3.62
C PRO A 32 -4.99 6.35 -4.42
N VAL A 33 -3.94 6.77 -3.74
CA VAL A 33 -2.75 7.41 -4.30
C VAL A 33 -1.51 6.57 -4.00
N PHE A 34 -0.56 6.54 -4.93
CA PHE A 34 0.70 5.82 -4.78
C PHE A 34 1.53 6.44 -3.65
N LEU A 35 1.93 5.61 -2.69
CA LEU A 35 2.82 6.01 -1.60
C LEU A 35 4.26 5.68 -1.94
N THR A 36 4.56 4.40 -2.17
CA THR A 36 5.93 3.92 -2.37
C THR A 36 5.96 2.56 -3.07
N HIS A 37 7.14 2.21 -3.58
CA HIS A 37 7.43 0.92 -4.20
C HIS A 37 8.53 0.20 -3.40
N CYS A 38 8.20 -0.96 -2.85
CA CYS A 38 9.14 -1.81 -2.12
C CYS A 38 9.64 -2.93 -3.03
N LYS A 39 10.96 -3.10 -3.09
CA LYS A 39 11.60 -4.13 -3.91
C LYS A 39 11.41 -5.52 -3.29
N CYS A 40 11.38 -6.53 -4.15
CA CYS A 40 11.10 -7.95 -3.84
C CYS A 40 11.90 -8.55 -2.65
N LEU A 41 13.10 -8.06 -2.39
CA LEU A 41 14.04 -8.65 -1.43
C LEU A 41 14.05 -7.93 -0.07
N ASP A 42 13.29 -6.84 0.05
CA ASP A 42 13.29 -5.99 1.23
C ASP A 42 12.09 -6.33 2.12
N ILE A 43 12.33 -6.64 3.40
CA ILE A 43 11.29 -6.79 4.45
C ILE A 43 10.51 -5.47 4.67
N SER A 44 10.93 -4.41 3.98
CA SER A 44 10.41 -3.05 4.05
C SER A 44 8.93 -2.94 3.70
N ASP A 45 8.36 -3.82 2.86
CA ASP A 45 6.92 -3.73 2.57
C ASP A 45 6.05 -4.12 3.76
N GLU A 46 6.41 -5.21 4.46
CA GLU A 46 5.69 -5.63 5.66
C GLU A 46 5.86 -4.61 6.78
N MET A 47 7.05 -4.03 6.95
CA MET A 47 7.29 -2.97 7.94
C MET A 47 6.45 -1.72 7.68
N ILE A 48 6.45 -1.21 6.44
CA ILE A 48 5.66 -0.03 6.07
C ILE A 48 4.17 -0.30 6.24
N VAL A 49 3.68 -1.46 5.82
CA VAL A 49 2.26 -1.80 5.98
C VAL A 49 1.88 -1.91 7.45
N ASN A 50 2.68 -2.60 8.27
CA ASN A 50 2.41 -2.72 9.70
C ASN A 50 2.42 -1.35 10.39
N LEU A 51 3.34 -0.46 9.99
CA LEU A 51 3.39 0.91 10.51
C LEU A 51 2.13 1.68 10.14
N LEU A 52 1.72 1.69 8.87
CA LEU A 52 0.50 2.36 8.43
C LEU A 52 -0.74 1.80 9.16
N GLU A 53 -0.85 0.47 9.30
CA GLU A 53 -1.96 -0.16 10.01
C GLU A 53 -1.98 0.21 11.51
N ALA A 54 -0.82 0.30 12.17
CA ALA A 54 -0.71 0.71 13.57
C ALA A 54 -1.18 2.16 13.79
N TYR A 55 -0.99 3.03 12.80
CA TYR A 55 -1.46 4.41 12.81
C TYR A 55 -2.90 4.55 12.26
N GLY A 56 -3.57 3.44 11.95
CA GLY A 56 -4.94 3.42 11.46
C GLY A 56 -5.10 3.85 10.01
N ILE A 57 -4.01 3.89 9.23
CA ILE A 57 -4.03 4.23 7.81
C ILE A 57 -4.20 2.94 7.00
N PRO A 58 -5.35 2.73 6.34
CA PRO A 58 -5.54 1.57 5.49
C PRO A 58 -4.69 1.70 4.22
N CYS A 59 -4.15 0.60 3.72
CA CYS A 59 -3.35 0.59 2.49
C CYS A 59 -3.70 -0.57 1.55
N ILE A 60 -3.50 -0.38 0.25
CA ILE A 60 -3.63 -1.39 -0.79
C ILE A 60 -2.24 -1.81 -1.25
N ARG A 61 -2.02 -3.12 -1.37
CA ARG A 61 -0.80 -3.71 -1.93
C ARG A 61 -1.08 -4.19 -3.34
N LEU A 62 -0.39 -3.63 -4.33
CA LEU A 62 -0.44 -4.06 -5.73
C LEU A 62 0.88 -4.73 -6.12
N TYR A 63 0.78 -5.85 -6.81
CA TYR A 63 1.93 -6.60 -7.29
C TYR A 63 1.97 -6.50 -8.82
N PRO A 64 2.80 -5.61 -9.40
CA PRO A 64 2.83 -5.38 -10.84
C PRO A 64 3.34 -6.60 -11.63
N ASN A 65 3.00 -6.71 -12.91
CA ASN A 65 3.45 -7.75 -13.85
C ASN A 65 3.30 -9.19 -13.34
N ASP A 66 2.07 -9.61 -12.99
CA ASP A 66 1.77 -10.95 -12.47
C ASP A 66 2.51 -11.31 -11.17
N GLY A 67 3.04 -10.31 -10.45
CA GLY A 67 3.70 -10.52 -9.16
C GLY A 67 2.81 -11.24 -8.15
N ASP A 68 1.49 -11.07 -8.22
CA ASP A 68 0.52 -11.79 -7.36
C ASP A 68 0.59 -13.31 -7.56
N PHE A 69 0.69 -13.76 -8.81
CA PHE A 69 0.88 -15.18 -9.14
C PHE A 69 2.30 -15.66 -8.78
N GLY A 70 3.31 -14.83 -9.04
CA GLY A 70 4.69 -15.09 -8.62
C GLY A 70 4.81 -15.30 -7.11
N ARG A 71 4.20 -14.43 -6.31
CA ARG A 71 4.15 -14.56 -4.84
C ARG A 71 3.42 -15.82 -4.40
N LEU A 72 2.30 -16.15 -5.03
CA LEU A 72 1.53 -17.34 -4.68
C LEU A 72 2.30 -18.64 -4.95
N ILE A 73 3.03 -18.72 -6.07
CA ILE A 73 3.71 -19.94 -6.50
C ILE A 73 5.14 -20.04 -5.95
N LEU A 74 5.87 -18.92 -5.90
CA LEU A 74 7.30 -18.87 -5.57
C LEU A 74 7.58 -18.28 -4.18
N GLY A 75 6.55 -17.77 -3.49
CA GLY A 75 6.69 -17.09 -2.20
C GLY A 75 7.15 -15.64 -2.29
N THR A 76 7.55 -15.15 -3.47
CA THR A 76 8.03 -13.78 -3.68
C THR A 76 7.54 -13.19 -5.01
N SER A 77 7.30 -11.88 -5.05
CA SER A 77 6.98 -11.13 -6.28
C SER A 77 8.26 -10.60 -6.89
N GLY A 78 8.75 -11.14 -8.00
CA GLY A 78 10.00 -10.69 -8.65
C GLY A 78 10.04 -9.19 -9.03
N THR A 79 8.88 -8.55 -9.11
CA THR A 79 8.70 -7.13 -9.44
C THR A 79 8.51 -6.22 -8.22
N GLY A 80 8.50 -6.76 -7.00
CA GLY A 80 8.21 -5.99 -5.79
C GLY A 80 6.73 -5.74 -5.56
N VAL A 81 6.42 -4.74 -4.74
CA VAL A 81 5.07 -4.35 -4.35
C VAL A 81 4.93 -2.83 -4.34
N GLU A 82 3.80 -2.37 -4.85
CA GLU A 82 3.40 -0.97 -4.83
C GLU A 82 2.37 -0.78 -3.73
N ILE A 83 2.60 0.20 -2.86
CA ILE A 83 1.72 0.51 -1.73
C ILE A 83 0.93 1.78 -2.07
N TYR A 84 -0.38 1.72 -1.88
CA TYR A 84 -1.30 2.82 -2.09
C TYR A 84 -2.08 3.13 -0.82
N VAL A 85 -2.36 4.41 -0.58
CA VAL A 85 -3.10 4.91 0.59
C VAL A 85 -4.24 5.83 0.14
N PRO A 86 -5.27 6.08 0.96
CA PRO A 86 -6.30 7.05 0.64
C PRO A 86 -5.69 8.44 0.49
N LYS A 87 -6.10 9.17 -0.55
CA LYS A 87 -5.59 10.53 -0.83
C LYS A 87 -5.67 11.49 0.36
N THR A 88 -6.70 11.38 1.19
CA THR A 88 -6.86 12.21 2.39
C THR A 88 -5.89 11.90 3.52
N MET A 89 -5.20 10.75 3.47
CA MET A 89 -4.21 10.30 4.46
C MET A 89 -2.81 10.22 3.86
N TYR A 90 -2.62 10.77 2.66
CA TYR A 90 -1.36 10.67 1.93
C TYR A 90 -0.20 11.36 2.67
N GLU A 91 -0.43 12.58 3.16
CA GLU A 91 0.61 13.36 3.86
C GLU A 91 1.07 12.65 5.14
N ASP A 92 0.14 12.13 5.94
CA ASP A 92 0.45 11.32 7.13
C ASP A 92 1.23 10.05 6.75
N ALA A 93 0.81 9.35 5.70
CA ALA A 93 1.48 8.14 5.24
C ALA A 93 2.90 8.40 4.74
N VAL A 94 3.12 9.50 4.03
CA VAL A 94 4.46 9.94 3.57
C VAL A 94 5.36 10.19 4.78
N ASN A 95 4.89 11.00 5.74
CA ASN A 95 5.64 11.31 6.96
C ASN A 95 6.03 10.05 7.74
N LEU A 96 5.14 9.06 7.82
CA LEU A 96 5.44 7.78 8.47
C LEU A 96 6.44 6.94 7.66
N SER A 97 6.30 6.90 6.34
CA SER A 97 7.19 6.14 5.48
C SER A 97 8.62 6.71 5.45
N GLU A 98 8.77 8.03 5.44
CA GLU A 98 10.06 8.72 5.44
C GLU A 98 10.66 8.81 6.85
N GLY A 99 9.84 9.04 7.89
CA GLY A 99 10.28 9.08 9.28
C GLY A 99 10.78 7.72 9.81
N SER A 100 10.43 6.61 9.16
CA SER A 100 10.99 5.29 9.47
C SER A 100 12.44 5.10 8.98
N ALA A 101 12.98 6.04 8.19
CA ALA A 101 14.33 5.98 7.63
C ALA A 101 15.41 6.64 8.50
N GLU A 102 15.09 7.16 9.68
CA GLU A 102 16.11 7.54 10.68
C GLU A 102 16.61 6.28 11.41
N TYR A 103 17.47 5.51 10.74
CA TYR A 103 18.41 4.64 11.44
C TYR A 103 19.62 5.49 11.83
N ASP A 104 19.72 5.82 13.11
CA ASP A 104 20.94 6.33 13.73
C ASP A 104 22.03 5.26 13.57
N GLU A 105 22.93 5.47 12.60
CA GLU A 105 24.20 4.72 12.49
C GLU A 105 25.11 5.10 13.66
N GLU A 106 24.78 4.68 14.88
CA GLU A 106 25.73 4.60 16.00
C GLU A 106 25.74 3.18 16.58
N LEU A 107 26.51 2.27 15.94
CA LEU A 107 27.27 1.21 16.65
C LEU A 107 28.36 0.53 15.79
#